data_AF-A0A212EYB1-F1
#
_entry.id   AF-A0A212EYB1-F1
#
_cell.length_a   1.000
_cell.length_b   1.000
_cell.length_c   1.000
_cell.angle_alpha   90.00
_cell.angle_beta   90.00
_cell.angle_gamma   90.00
#
_symmetry.space_group_name_H-M   'P 1'
#
loop_
_entity.id
_entity.type
_entity.pdbx_description
1 polymer ?
#
loop_
_entity_poly.entity_id
_entity_poly.type
_entity_poly.pdbx_seq_one_letter_code
_entity_poly.pdbx_strand_id
1 'polypeptide(L)'
;MAKLQEIYIPKVAASPPARAGNGPSGMVTSFMLAGNVPYLKHIPDDLPIDDMLKARLQNLPPGVSLLETELTSLAEGLEGRSQNPIPLLVEPLAQLLRHGSLLL
;
A
#
# COMPACT_ATOMS: atom_id res chain seq x y z
N MET A 1 17.73 16.30 0.09
CA MET A 1 16.38 16.64 0.58
C MET A 1 15.39 16.39 -0.55
N ALA A 2 14.92 15.15 -0.68
CA ALA A 2 13.91 14.81 -1.67
C ALA A 2 12.58 15.42 -1.21
N LYS A 3 11.99 16.23 -2.07
CA LYS A 3 10.70 16.86 -1.84
C LYS A 3 9.68 15.72 -1.76
N LEU A 4 9.14 15.45 -0.57
CA LEU A 4 7.90 14.68 -0.42
C LEU A 4 6.88 15.41 -1.27
N GLN A 5 6.67 14.94 -2.51
CA GLN A 5 5.48 15.28 -3.25
C GLN A 5 4.37 14.57 -2.51
N GLU A 6 3.83 15.23 -1.50
CA GLU A 6 2.50 14.95 -1.00
C GLU A 6 1.62 15.01 -2.24
N ILE A 7 1.31 13.85 -2.83
CA ILE A 7 0.15 13.74 -3.68
C ILE A 7 -0.99 13.98 -2.71
N TYR A 8 -1.40 15.24 -2.62
CA TYR A 8 -2.60 15.65 -1.93
C TYR A 8 -3.76 14.98 -2.66
N ILE A 9 -4.06 13.74 -2.29
CA ILE A 9 -5.34 13.11 -2.57
C ILE A 9 -6.28 13.78 -1.58
N PRO A 10 -7.15 14.71 -2.02
CA PRO A 10 -8.03 15.42 -1.12
C PRO A 10 -8.79 14.41 -0.27
N LYS A 11 -8.73 14.62 1.05
CA LYS A 11 -9.54 13.92 2.06
C LYS A 11 -10.94 13.77 1.50
N VAL A 12 -11.33 12.51 1.28
CA VAL A 12 -12.51 12.07 0.52
C VAL A 12 -13.76 12.79 0.99
N ALA A 13 -14.04 13.95 0.39
CA ALA A 13 -15.37 14.52 0.32
C ALA A 13 -16.07 13.78 -0.83
N ALA A 14 -16.66 12.63 -0.53
CA ALA A 14 -17.71 11.97 -1.31
C ALA A 14 -17.70 12.21 -2.84
N SER A 15 -16.58 11.92 -3.52
CA SER A 15 -16.48 11.95 -4.99
C SER A 15 -16.01 10.59 -5.50
N PRO A 16 -16.64 10.05 -6.56
CA PRO A 16 -16.65 8.61 -6.85
C PRO A 16 -15.27 8.07 -7.27
N PRO A 17 -15.04 6.76 -7.10
CA PRO A 17 -13.72 6.12 -7.22
C PRO A 17 -13.39 5.85 -8.69
N ALA A 18 -13.15 6.87 -9.51
CA ALA A 18 -12.82 6.65 -10.92
C ALA A 18 -12.28 7.91 -11.59
N ARG A 19 -10.97 8.05 -11.69
CA ARG A 19 -10.37 8.69 -12.88
C ARG A 19 -9.29 7.73 -13.40
N ALA A 20 -9.60 7.11 -14.53
CA ALA A 20 -8.84 6.10 -15.29
C ALA A 20 -8.91 4.64 -14.80
N GLY A 21 -10.05 3.97 -14.99
CA GLY A 21 -10.18 2.53 -15.36
C GLY A 21 -9.59 1.42 -14.46
N ASN A 22 -8.79 1.77 -13.47
CA ASN A 22 -8.00 0.87 -12.66
C ASN A 22 -8.49 1.01 -11.22
N GLY A 23 -9.04 -0.05 -10.65
CA GLY A 23 -9.42 -0.07 -9.23
C GLY A 23 -8.22 0.20 -8.31
N PRO A 24 -8.41 0.23 -6.98
CA PRO A 24 -7.35 0.55 -6.03
C PRO A 24 -6.05 -0.26 -6.24
N SER A 25 -6.18 -1.55 -6.54
CA SER A 25 -5.05 -2.44 -6.86
C SER A 25 -4.32 -2.03 -8.15
N GLY A 26 -5.06 -1.59 -9.18
CA GLY A 26 -4.48 -1.10 -10.43
C GLY A 26 -3.81 0.27 -10.27
N MET A 27 -4.32 1.13 -9.38
CA MET A 27 -3.64 2.38 -9.02
C MET A 27 -2.32 2.11 -8.29
N VAL A 28 -2.32 1.28 -7.24
CA VAL A 28 -1.09 0.88 -6.51
C VAL A 28 -0.07 0.27 -7.48
N THR A 29 -0.50 -0.67 -8.31
CA THR A 29 0.40 -1.37 -9.26
C THR A 29 0.99 -0.40 -10.29
N SER A 30 0.15 0.47 -10.89
CA SER A 30 0.62 1.45 -11.87
C SER A 30 1.57 2.47 -11.25
N PHE A 31 1.30 2.87 -10.01
CA PHE A 31 2.14 3.80 -9.25
C PHE A 31 3.52 3.21 -8.96
N MET A 32 3.57 1.96 -8.47
CA MET A 32 4.81 1.23 -8.21
C MET A 32 5.57 0.93 -9.51
N LEU A 33 4.89 0.57 -10.60
CA LEU A 33 5.51 0.30 -11.90
C LEU A 33 6.08 1.56 -12.55
N ALA A 34 5.50 2.73 -12.28
CA ALA A 34 6.07 4.02 -12.66
C ALA A 34 7.33 4.40 -11.86
N GLY A 35 7.80 3.54 -10.95
CA GLY A 35 8.99 3.76 -10.13
C GLY A 35 8.72 4.64 -8.90
N ASN A 36 7.47 4.94 -8.59
CA ASN A 36 7.11 5.68 -7.39
C ASN A 36 6.94 4.75 -6.20
N VAL A 37 7.13 5.30 -5.00
CA VAL A 37 7.11 4.51 -3.77
C VAL A 37 5.97 4.93 -2.86
N PRO A 38 5.02 4.03 -2.54
CA PRO A 38 3.96 4.36 -1.62
C PRO A 38 4.48 4.42 -0.18
N TYR A 39 3.92 5.37 0.58
CA TYR A 39 4.27 5.64 1.97
C TYR A 39 3.18 5.18 2.91
N LEU A 40 3.60 4.50 3.99
CA LEU A 40 2.71 4.01 5.02
C LEU A 40 2.51 5.07 6.11
N LYS A 41 1.26 5.40 6.44
CA LYS A 41 0.94 6.43 7.44
C LYS A 41 0.58 5.85 8.80
N HIS A 42 -0.47 5.04 8.85
CA HIS A 42 -1.04 4.45 10.05
C HIS A 42 -1.86 3.23 9.63
N ILE A 43 -1.86 2.16 10.42
CA ILE A 43 -2.60 0.94 10.10
C ILE A 43 -3.77 0.78 11.07
N PRO A 44 -5.01 0.79 10.57
CA PRO A 44 -6.17 0.55 11.42
C PRO A 44 -6.22 -0.89 11.89
N ASP A 45 -6.70 -1.10 13.11
CA ASP A 45 -6.83 -2.43 13.68
C ASP A 45 -7.90 -3.28 12.99
N ASP A 46 -8.90 -2.65 12.38
CA ASP A 46 -9.98 -3.34 11.66
C ASP A 46 -9.64 -3.63 10.19
N LEU A 47 -8.37 -3.47 9.78
CA LEU A 47 -7.99 -3.69 8.39
C LEU A 47 -8.10 -5.18 8.03
N PRO A 48 -8.89 -5.57 7.02
CA PRO A 48 -9.09 -6.96 6.65
C PRO A 48 -7.94 -7.44 5.75
N ILE A 49 -6.73 -7.45 6.29
CA ILE A 49 -5.53 -8.05 5.70
C ILE A 49 -5.04 -9.17 6.61
N ASP A 50 -4.10 -9.98 6.13
CA ASP A 50 -3.49 -11.03 6.93
C ASP A 50 -2.85 -10.47 8.22
N ASP A 51 -3.11 -11.12 9.36
CA ASP A 51 -2.66 -10.65 10.68
C ASP A 51 -1.14 -10.59 10.79
N MET A 52 -0.42 -11.49 10.12
CA MET A 52 1.04 -11.51 10.13
C MET A 52 1.61 -10.36 9.31
N LEU A 53 1.02 -10.10 8.14
CA LEU A 53 1.36 -8.91 7.34
C LEU A 53 1.05 -7.63 8.12
N LYS A 54 -0.11 -7.56 8.77
CA LYS A 54 -0.52 -6.42 9.59
C LYS A 54 0.48 -6.16 10.72
N ALA A 55 0.87 -7.19 11.47
CA ALA A 55 1.85 -7.08 12.53
C ALA A 55 3.20 -6.58 12.01
N ARG A 56 3.67 -7.06 10.84
CA ARG A 56 4.92 -6.58 10.23
C ARG A 56 4.84 -5.12 9.83
N LEU A 57 3.75 -4.72 9.17
CA LEU A 57 3.54 -3.34 8.78
C LEU A 57 3.41 -2.42 10.01
N GLN A 58 2.82 -2.89 11.12
CA GLN A 58 2.73 -2.15 12.39
C GLN A 58 4.10 -1.97 13.07
N ASN A 59 5.04 -2.89 12.83
CA ASN A 59 6.42 -2.77 13.31
C ASN A 59 7.25 -1.79 12.48
N LEU A 60 6.77 -1.35 11.30
CA LEU A 60 7.46 -0.35 10.51
C LEU A 60 7.25 1.05 11.10
N PRO A 61 8.29 1.91 11.11
CA PRO A 61 8.11 3.31 11.47
C PRO A 61 7.13 3.99 10.50
N PRO A 62 6.24 4.88 10.99
CA PRO A 62 5.38 5.67 10.11
C PRO A 62 6.22 6.57 9.19
N GLY A 63 5.80 6.71 7.94
CA GLY A 63 6.52 7.47 6.93
C GLY A 63 7.66 6.71 6.23
N VAL A 64 7.82 5.41 6.52
CA VAL A 64 8.74 4.54 5.77
C VAL A 64 8.13 4.18 4.41
N SER A 65 9.01 4.19 3.41
CA SER A 65 8.72 3.76 2.06
C SER A 65 8.62 2.23 2.02
N LEU A 66 7.56 1.70 1.41
CA LEU A 66 7.35 0.26 1.36
C LEU A 66 8.30 -0.46 0.40
N LEU A 67 8.91 0.24 -0.57
CA LEU A 67 9.97 -0.34 -1.41
C LEU A 67 11.34 -0.29 -0.74
N GLU A 68 11.55 0.62 0.21
CA GLU A 68 12.76 0.58 1.06
C GLU A 68 12.69 -0.57 2.06
N THR A 69 11.49 -1.11 2.30
CA THR A 69 11.29 -2.34 3.06
C THR A 69 11.44 -3.55 2.13
N GLU A 70 12.11 -4.60 2.60
CA GLU A 70 12.23 -5.85 1.84
C GLU A 70 10.84 -6.45 1.57
N LEU A 71 10.33 -6.27 0.35
CA LEU A 71 9.02 -6.77 -0.06
C LEU A 71 8.89 -8.29 0.13
N THR A 72 10.00 -9.02 -0.08
CA THR A 72 10.06 -10.46 0.18
C THR A 72 9.82 -10.77 1.65
N SER A 73 10.40 -9.99 2.57
CA SER A 73 10.19 -10.15 4.01
C SER A 73 8.76 -9.75 4.43
N LEU A 74 8.16 -8.74 3.77
CA LEU A 74 6.76 -8.42 4.00
C LEU A 74 5.83 -9.54 3.51
N ALA A 75 6.13 -10.14 2.36
CA ALA A 75 5.33 -11.19 1.73
C ALA A 75 5.62 -12.61 2.27
N GLU A 76 6.68 -12.79 3.06
CA GLU A 76 7.09 -14.09 3.61
C GLU A 76 5.92 -14.72 4.38
N GLY A 77 5.55 -15.97 4.07
CA GLY A 77 4.40 -16.62 4.70
C GLY A 77 3.01 -16.19 4.18
N LEU A 78 2.94 -15.28 3.20
CA LEU A 78 1.75 -15.08 2.34
C LEU A 78 1.78 -15.97 1.08
N GLU A 79 2.80 -16.83 0.98
CA GLU A 79 3.21 -17.60 -0.21
C GLU A 79 2.19 -18.62 -0.74
N GLY A 80 1.08 -18.85 -0.03
CA GLY A 80 0.07 -19.83 -0.41
C GLY A 80 -0.61 -19.59 -1.76
N ARG A 81 -0.52 -18.37 -2.33
CA ARG A 81 -1.16 -18.01 -3.62
C ARG A 81 -0.20 -17.61 -4.74
N SER A 82 1.04 -17.25 -4.42
CA SER A 82 2.06 -16.86 -5.40
C SER A 82 3.44 -16.90 -4.74
N GLN A 83 4.49 -17.19 -5.52
CA GLN A 83 5.87 -17.02 -5.06
C GLN A 83 6.39 -15.60 -5.34
N ASN A 84 5.60 -14.76 -6.02
CA ASN A 84 5.98 -13.38 -6.31
C ASN A 84 5.42 -12.47 -5.19
N PRO A 85 6.29 -11.71 -4.48
CA PRO A 85 5.85 -10.83 -3.39
C PRO A 85 4.95 -9.68 -3.87
N ILE A 86 5.09 -9.24 -5.13
CA ILE A 86 4.32 -8.10 -5.66
C ILE A 86 2.80 -8.39 -5.67
N PRO A 87 2.28 -9.43 -6.35
CA PRO A 87 0.84 -9.70 -6.35
C PRO A 87 0.28 -10.04 -4.98
N LEU A 88 1.10 -10.55 -4.05
CA LEU A 88 0.70 -10.82 -2.66
C LEU A 88 0.48 -9.53 -1.87
N LEU A 89 1.30 -8.49 -2.12
CA LEU A 89 1.23 -7.23 -1.40
C LEU A 89 0.29 -6.22 -2.07
N VAL A 90 0.08 -6.28 -3.38
CA VAL A 90 -0.79 -5.34 -4.12
C VAL A 90 -2.21 -5.28 -3.54
N GLU A 91 -2.81 -6.42 -3.17
CA GLU A 91 -4.17 -6.43 -2.64
C GLU A 91 -4.26 -5.82 -1.21
N PRO A 92 -3.38 -6.19 -0.26
CA PRO A 92 -3.27 -5.47 1.02
C PRO A 92 -2.99 -3.98 0.89
N LEU A 93 -2.11 -3.57 -0.02
CA LEU A 93 -1.81 -2.16 -0.29
C LEU A 93 -3.02 -1.43 -0.87
N ALA A 94 -3.80 -2.08 -1.72
CA ALA A 94 -5.07 -1.57 -2.20
C ALA A 94 -6.07 -1.37 -1.05
N GLN A 95 -6.11 -2.30 -0.08
CA GLN A 95 -6.90 -2.15 1.15
C GLN A 95 -6.47 -0.93 1.96
N LEU A 96 -5.16 -0.75 2.15
CA LEU A 96 -4.60 0.39 2.87
C LEU A 96 -4.91 1.72 2.16
N LEU A 97 -4.85 1.74 0.83
CA LEU A 97 -5.24 2.91 0.03
C LEU A 97 -6.73 3.22 0.20
N ARG A 98 -7.60 2.20 0.19
CA ARG A 98 -9.04 2.37 0.43
C ARG A 98 -9.34 2.99 1.81
N HIS A 99 -8.51 2.71 2.81
CA HIS A 99 -8.66 3.22 4.17
C HIS A 99 -7.85 4.49 4.46
N GLY A 100 -7.21 5.10 3.45
CA GLY A 100 -6.38 6.30 3.63
C GLY A 100 -5.13 6.08 4.50
N SER A 101 -4.72 4.81 4.64
CA SER A 101 -3.57 4.34 5.41
C SER A 101 -2.30 4.27 4.57
N LEU A 102 -2.46 4.24 3.25
CA LEU A 102 -1.43 4.32 2.24
C LEU A 102 -1.52 5.64 1.50
N LEU A 103 -0.39 6.30 1.31
CA LEU A 103 -0.24 7.43 0.40
C LEU A 103 0.51 6.93 -0.84
N LEU A 104 -0.06 7.18 -2.02
CA LEU A 104 0.66 7.12 -3.27
C LEU A 104 1.41 8.45 -3.39
#